data_AF-A0A7S0APL3-F1
#
_entry.id   AF-A0A7S0APL3-F1
#
_cell.length_a   1.000
_cell.length_b   1.000
_cell.length_c   1.000
_cell.angle_alpha   90.00
_cell.angle_beta   90.00
_cell.angle_gamma   90.00
#
_symmetry.space_group_name_H-M   'P 1'
#
loop_
_entity.id
_entity.type
_entity.pdbx_description
1 polymer ?
#
loop_
_entity_poly.entity_id
_entity_poly.type
_entity_poly.pdbx_seq_one_letter_code
_entity_poly.pdbx_strand_id
1 'polypeptide(L)'
;KLEKHFKDMQDVEFTVENGKLWMLQCRSGKRTGPAAIRIVIDLHNEGICTKDEAILRVEPTHVKQLLHPNFTPEVLAGKEYTKGVFAKGLAGGPGAAVGKLVFSTKRAEELKEKGESVILVRVNTSPEDVGGMWASSGILTSKG
;
A
#
# COMPACT_ATOMS: atom_id res chain seq x y z
N LYS A 1 -12.00 0.45 -21.87
CA LYS A 1 -13.49 0.48 -21.86
C LYS A 1 -14.02 0.63 -20.44
N LEU A 2 -13.61 -0.22 -19.49
CA LEU A 2 -14.07 -0.14 -18.10
C LEU A 2 -13.74 1.19 -17.44
N GLU A 3 -12.50 1.67 -17.51
CA GLU A 3 -12.13 2.96 -16.91
C GLU A 3 -12.87 4.14 -17.52
N LYS A 4 -13.20 4.11 -18.82
CA LYS A 4 -14.03 5.15 -19.44
C LYS A 4 -15.49 5.10 -18.96
N HIS A 5 -16.00 3.90 -18.71
CA HIS A 5 -17.38 3.69 -18.24
C HIS A 5 -17.52 4.08 -16.75
N PHE A 6 -16.62 3.58 -15.90
CA PHE A 6 -16.61 3.85 -14.46
C PHE A 6 -15.91 5.16 -14.09
N LYS A 7 -15.21 5.78 -15.06
CA LYS A 7 -14.39 6.98 -14.90
C LYS A 7 -13.36 6.85 -13.78
N ASP A 8 -12.83 5.65 -13.56
CA ASP A 8 -11.92 5.33 -12.46
C ASP A 8 -11.08 4.08 -12.76
N MET A 9 -9.94 3.94 -12.09
CA MET A 9 -9.10 2.74 -12.16
C MET A 9 -9.84 1.52 -11.62
N GLN A 10 -9.74 0.40 -12.34
CA GLN A 10 -10.46 -0.84 -12.04
C GLN A 10 -9.51 -1.97 -11.62
N ASP A 11 -9.86 -2.64 -10.52
CA ASP A 11 -9.34 -3.95 -10.15
C ASP A 11 -10.20 -5.01 -10.84
N VAL A 12 -9.57 -5.90 -11.62
CA VAL A 12 -10.24 -6.84 -12.50
C VAL A 12 -9.72 -8.26 -12.32
N GLU A 13 -10.65 -9.21 -12.37
CA GLU A 13 -10.35 -10.64 -12.41
C GLU A 13 -10.81 -11.18 -13.76
N PHE A 14 -9.95 -11.95 -14.42
CA PHE A 14 -10.23 -12.54 -15.72
C PHE A 14 -9.59 -13.93 -15.82
N THR A 15 -10.10 -14.75 -16.75
CA THR A 15 -9.47 -16.01 -17.12
C THR A 15 -9.32 -16.11 -18.64
N VAL A 16 -8.39 -16.94 -19.09
CA VAL A 16 -8.22 -17.29 -20.50
C VAL A 16 -8.42 -18.79 -20.64
N GLU A 17 -9.50 -19.18 -21.31
CA GLU A 17 -9.86 -20.59 -21.51
C GLU A 17 -9.88 -20.89 -23.01
N ASN A 18 -9.08 -21.87 -23.44
CA ASN A 18 -8.97 -22.26 -24.85
C ASN A 18 -8.70 -21.08 -25.80
N GLY A 19 -7.83 -20.15 -25.38
CA GLY A 19 -7.50 -18.94 -26.14
C GLY A 19 -8.55 -17.83 -26.10
N LYS A 20 -9.65 -18.01 -25.35
CA LYS A 20 -10.71 -17.01 -25.19
C LYS A 20 -10.61 -16.30 -23.84
N LEU A 21 -10.55 -14.98 -23.87
CA LEU A 21 -10.57 -14.12 -22.68
C LEU A 21 -11.99 -14.00 -22.11
N TRP A 22 -12.14 -14.19 -20.80
CA TRP A 22 -13.38 -14.02 -20.05
C TRP A 22 -13.15 -13.09 -18.86
N MET A 23 -13.98 -12.05 -18.71
CA MET A 23 -13.98 -11.19 -17.52
C MET A 23 -14.84 -11.85 -16.44
N LEU A 24 -14.30 -11.99 -15.23
CA LEU A 24 -14.97 -12.62 -14.09
C LEU A 24 -15.51 -11.57 -13.12
N GLN A 25 -14.72 -10.54 -12.82
CA GLN A 25 -15.08 -9.47 -11.90
C GLN A 25 -14.43 -8.15 -12.32
N CYS A 26 -15.10 -7.03 -12.06
CA CYS A 26 -14.48 -5.71 -12.04
C CYS A 26 -15.06 -4.88 -10.89
N ARG A 27 -14.19 -4.11 -10.23
CA ARG A 27 -14.58 -3.16 -9.18
C ARG A 27 -13.62 -1.97 -9.17
N SER A 28 -14.02 -0.87 -8.53
CA SER A 28 -13.07 0.21 -8.23
C SER A 28 -11.89 -0.34 -7.43
N GLY A 29 -10.68 -0.15 -7.97
CA GLY A 29 -9.49 -0.74 -7.37
C GLY A 29 -9.12 -0.07 -6.07
N LYS A 30 -8.72 -0.84 -5.05
CA LYS A 30 -8.11 -0.27 -3.84
C LYS A 30 -6.73 0.28 -4.20
N ARG A 31 -6.34 1.37 -3.56
CA ARG A 31 -5.10 2.08 -3.89
C ARG A 31 -4.57 2.87 -2.69
N THR A 32 -3.32 3.28 -2.78
CA THR A 32 -2.67 4.15 -1.78
C THR A 32 -2.98 5.60 -2.08
N GLY A 33 -2.81 6.49 -1.11
CA GLY A 33 -3.03 7.93 -1.28
C GLY A 33 -2.21 8.56 -2.41
N PRO A 34 -0.89 8.33 -2.50
CA PRO A 34 -0.10 8.77 -3.65
C PRO A 34 -0.63 8.27 -5.00
N ALA A 35 -1.04 6.99 -5.06
CA ALA A 35 -1.58 6.40 -6.28
C ALA A 35 -2.94 7.00 -6.65
N ALA A 36 -3.84 7.22 -5.68
CA ALA A 36 -5.13 7.86 -5.91
C ALA A 36 -4.97 9.22 -6.59
N ILE A 37 -4.06 10.05 -6.09
CA ILE A 37 -3.82 11.40 -6.63
C ILE A 37 -3.21 11.33 -8.03
N ARG A 38 -2.22 10.46 -8.24
CA ARG A 38 -1.63 10.27 -9.57
C ARG A 38 -2.69 9.85 -10.60
N ILE A 39 -3.46 8.81 -10.27
CA ILE A 39 -4.50 8.25 -11.15
C ILE A 39 -5.52 9.31 -11.54
N VAL A 40 -6.08 10.07 -10.59
CA VAL A 40 -7.13 11.05 -10.93
C VAL A 40 -6.59 12.21 -11.76
N ILE A 41 -5.32 12.60 -11.57
CA ILE A 41 -4.67 13.62 -12.40
C ILE A 41 -4.51 13.09 -13.83
N ASP A 42 -4.03 11.85 -13.98
CA ASP A 42 -3.82 11.25 -15.30
C ASP A 42 -5.16 11.05 -16.03
N LEU A 43 -6.19 10.53 -15.34
CA LEU A 43 -7.55 10.39 -15.89
C LEU A 43 -8.17 11.73 -16.30
N HIS A 44 -7.91 12.79 -15.54
CA HIS A 44 -8.37 14.13 -15.91
C HIS A 44 -7.65 14.65 -17.16
N ASN A 45 -6.32 14.50 -17.22
CA ASN A 45 -5.51 14.89 -18.38
C ASN A 45 -5.90 14.12 -19.65
N GLU A 46 -6.33 12.87 -19.50
CA GLU A 46 -6.86 12.03 -20.59
C GLU A 46 -8.31 12.38 -20.97
N GLY A 47 -8.95 13.33 -20.28
CA GLY A 47 -10.33 13.73 -20.53
C GLY A 47 -11.38 12.70 -20.11
N ILE A 48 -11.02 11.73 -19.27
CA ILE A 48 -11.92 10.67 -18.79
C ILE A 48 -12.86 11.21 -17.70
N CYS A 49 -12.37 12.14 -16.87
CA CYS A 49 -13.17 12.78 -15.84
C CYS A 49 -12.97 14.31 -15.78
N THR A 50 -13.98 15.00 -15.28
CA THR A 50 -13.86 16.44 -15.00
C THR A 50 -13.02 16.68 -13.74
N LYS A 51 -12.60 17.92 -13.52
CA LYS A 51 -11.86 18.31 -12.32
C LYS A 51 -12.65 18.05 -11.04
N ASP A 52 -13.95 18.34 -11.04
CA ASP A 52 -14.82 18.11 -9.88
C ASP A 52 -14.97 16.62 -9.58
N GLU A 53 -15.15 15.81 -10.62
CA GLU A 53 -15.20 14.35 -10.47
C GLU A 53 -13.85 13.80 -9.97
N ALA A 54 -12.72 14.36 -10.42
CA ALA A 54 -11.38 13.97 -9.95
C ALA A 54 -11.17 14.27 -8.46
N ILE A 55 -11.60 15.44 -7.99
CA ILE A 55 -11.50 15.83 -6.57
C ILE A 55 -12.32 14.88 -5.69
N LEU A 56 -13.55 14.55 -6.09
CA LEU A 56 -14.43 13.66 -5.33
C LEU A 56 -13.92 12.22 -5.23
N ARG A 57 -13.00 11.80 -6.10
CA ARG A 57 -12.36 10.47 -6.06
C ARG A 57 -11.20 10.39 -5.08
N VAL A 58 -10.74 11.52 -4.53
CA VAL A 58 -9.68 11.54 -3.53
C VAL A 58 -10.28 11.66 -2.13
N GLU A 59 -10.39 10.54 -1.44
CA GLU A 59 -10.79 10.53 -0.02
C GLU A 59 -9.82 11.30 0.89
N PRO A 60 -10.29 11.91 2.00
CA PRO A 60 -9.41 12.56 2.97
C PRO A 60 -8.32 11.65 3.56
N THR A 61 -8.58 10.34 3.64
CA THR A 61 -7.64 9.31 4.07
C THR A 61 -6.43 9.19 3.14
N HIS A 62 -6.62 9.41 1.84
CA HIS A 62 -5.52 9.43 0.86
C HIS A 62 -4.54 10.57 1.13
N VAL A 63 -5.05 11.75 1.49
CA VAL A 63 -4.21 12.91 1.84
C VAL A 63 -3.41 12.62 3.11
N LYS A 64 -4.01 11.98 4.12
CA LYS A 64 -3.28 11.59 5.33
C LYS A 64 -2.11 10.64 5.04
N GLN A 65 -2.27 9.71 4.09
CA GLN A 65 -1.19 8.80 3.71
C GLN A 65 0.02 9.51 3.09
N LEU A 66 -0.17 10.67 2.44
CA LEU A 66 0.94 11.50 1.96
C LEU A 66 1.76 12.10 3.10
N LEU A 67 1.16 12.25 4.27
CA LEU A 67 1.80 12.80 5.46
C LEU A 67 2.50 11.74 6.29
N HIS A 68 2.48 10.47 5.85
CA HIS A 68 3.19 9.41 6.55
C HIS A 68 4.71 9.65 6.49
N PRO A 69 5.43 9.36 7.58
CA PRO A 69 6.88 9.46 7.59
C PRO A 69 7.52 8.65 6.47
N ASN A 70 8.48 9.28 5.78
CA ASN A 70 9.33 8.65 4.78
C ASN A 70 10.78 9.04 5.05
N PHE A 71 11.72 8.18 4.68
CA PHE A 71 13.12 8.56 4.64
C PHE A 71 13.32 9.59 3.52
N THR A 72 14.13 10.62 3.78
CA THR A 72 14.41 11.62 2.75
C THR A 72 15.33 11.04 1.67
N PRO A 73 15.27 11.56 0.43
CA PRO A 73 16.15 11.10 -0.65
C PRO A 73 17.64 11.15 -0.27
N GLU A 74 18.05 12.14 0.51
CA GLU A 74 19.44 12.31 0.97
C GLU A 74 19.85 11.18 1.92
N VAL A 75 18.98 10.80 2.86
CA VAL A 75 19.23 9.67 3.78
C VAL A 75 19.33 8.36 3.00
N LEU A 76 18.43 8.14 2.05
CA LEU A 76 18.41 6.93 1.22
C LEU A 76 19.66 6.82 0.33
N ALA A 77 20.18 7.95 -0.16
CA ALA A 77 21.44 8.00 -0.93
C ALA A 77 22.69 7.92 -0.04
N GLY A 78 22.53 8.07 1.28
CA GLY A 78 23.62 8.06 2.25
C GLY A 78 24.36 6.72 2.32
N LYS A 79 25.67 6.77 2.59
CA LYS A 79 26.51 5.58 2.77
C LYS A 79 26.06 4.70 3.93
N GLU A 80 25.53 5.29 5.00
CA GLU A 80 25.06 4.53 6.17
C GLU A 80 23.84 3.69 5.83
N TYR A 81 22.84 4.29 5.18
CA TYR A 81 21.65 3.57 4.74
C TYR A 81 22.01 2.47 3.74
N THR A 82 22.74 2.82 2.67
CA THR A 82 23.09 1.88 1.60
C THR A 82 23.94 0.71 2.08
N LYS A 83 24.86 0.91 3.02
CA LYS A 83 25.62 -0.19 3.66
C LYS A 83 24.77 -1.01 4.62
N GLY A 84 23.77 -0.41 5.24
CA GLY A 84 22.84 -1.07 6.16
C GLY A 84 21.77 -1.92 5.47
N VAL A 85 21.58 -1.78 4.15
CA VAL A 85 20.64 -2.62 3.40
C VAL A 85 21.19 -4.04 3.31
N PHE A 86 20.52 -4.98 3.99
CA PHE A 86 20.88 -6.41 3.97
C PHE A 86 19.87 -7.28 3.20
N ALA A 87 18.70 -6.73 2.82
CA ALA A 87 17.67 -7.45 2.08
C ALA A 87 16.81 -6.48 1.25
N LYS A 88 16.15 -7.03 0.21
CA LYS A 88 15.18 -6.30 -0.63
C LYS A 88 13.99 -7.22 -0.92
N GLY A 89 12.78 -6.68 -0.83
CA GLY A 89 11.52 -7.40 -1.10
C GLY A 89 10.61 -6.63 -2.05
N LEU A 90 9.37 -7.13 -2.19
CA LEU A 90 8.32 -6.43 -2.92
C LEU A 90 7.77 -5.27 -2.07
N ALA A 91 7.44 -4.17 -2.72
CA ALA A 91 6.81 -3.02 -2.06
C ALA A 91 5.34 -3.32 -1.78
N GLY A 92 5.04 -3.92 -0.62
CA GLY A 92 3.67 -4.22 -0.19
C GLY A 92 2.83 -2.98 0.13
N GLY A 93 3.48 -1.86 0.44
CA GLY A 93 2.84 -0.56 0.66
C GLY A 93 3.88 0.57 0.79
N PRO A 94 3.46 1.84 0.63
CA PRO A 94 4.33 3.00 0.76
C PRO A 94 4.59 3.36 2.23
N GLY A 95 5.71 4.03 2.50
CA GLY A 95 6.07 4.54 3.82
C GLY A 95 7.43 4.06 4.30
N ALA A 96 7.95 4.70 5.34
CA ALA A 96 9.12 4.23 6.10
C ALA A 96 8.71 3.86 7.52
N ALA A 97 9.29 2.77 8.04
CA ALA A 97 9.02 2.30 9.38
C ALA A 97 10.32 1.99 10.12
N VAL A 98 10.38 2.36 11.40
CA VAL A 98 11.48 2.05 12.32
C VAL A 98 10.89 1.52 13.61
N GLY A 99 11.40 0.38 14.10
CA GLY A 99 10.91 -0.24 15.31
C GLY A 99 11.65 -1.52 15.68
N LYS A 100 11.33 -2.07 16.85
CA LYS A 100 11.88 -3.36 17.31
C LYS A 100 11.24 -4.51 16.53
N LEU A 101 12.04 -5.49 16.14
CA LEU A 101 11.52 -6.70 15.48
C LEU A 101 10.69 -7.53 16.46
N VAL A 102 9.51 -7.94 16.05
CA VAL A 102 8.65 -8.88 16.77
C VAL A 102 8.13 -9.96 15.84
N PHE A 103 7.99 -11.18 16.35
CA PHE A 103 7.58 -12.35 15.57
C PHE A 103 6.19 -12.88 15.98
N SER A 104 5.51 -12.17 16.88
CA SER A 104 4.19 -12.52 17.42
C SER A 104 3.28 -11.29 17.41
N THR A 105 2.02 -11.51 17.02
CA THR A 105 0.97 -10.48 16.98
C THR A 105 0.65 -9.95 18.38
N LYS A 106 0.45 -10.86 19.34
CA LYS A 106 0.26 -10.51 20.76
C LYS A 106 1.40 -9.66 21.28
N ARG A 107 2.65 -9.99 20.93
CA ARG A 107 3.81 -9.20 21.35
C ARG A 107 3.83 -7.80 20.72
N ALA A 108 3.39 -7.67 19.48
CA ALA A 108 3.26 -6.38 18.82
C ALA A 108 2.25 -5.48 19.55
N GLU A 109 1.10 -6.03 19.93
CA GLU A 109 0.05 -5.34 20.69
C GLU A 109 0.54 -4.91 22.09
N GLU A 110 1.13 -5.82 22.85
CA GLU A 110 1.69 -5.52 24.19
C GLU A 110 2.73 -4.40 24.18
N LEU A 111 3.59 -4.37 23.15
CA LEU A 111 4.62 -3.34 23.02
C LEU A 111 4.05 -2.01 22.55
N LYS A 112 3.02 -2.05 21.70
CA LYS A 112 2.30 -0.85 21.27
C LYS A 112 1.60 -0.16 22.43
N GLU A 113 0.98 -0.93 23.34
CA GLU A 113 0.39 -0.40 24.57
C GLU A 113 1.41 0.31 25.48
N LYS A 114 2.67 -0.11 25.42
CA LYS A 114 3.80 0.52 26.12
C LYS A 114 4.39 1.72 25.36
N GLY A 115 3.80 2.11 24.22
CA GLY A 115 4.27 3.21 23.38
C GLY A 115 5.50 2.87 22.53
N GLU A 116 5.88 1.61 22.42
CA GLU A 116 7.02 1.21 21.60
C GLU A 116 6.63 1.03 20.13
N SER A 117 7.52 1.44 19.22
CA SER A 117 7.38 1.18 17.79
C SER A 117 7.96 -0.19 17.44
N VAL A 118 7.18 -1.00 16.72
CA VAL A 118 7.53 -2.39 16.38
C VAL A 118 7.38 -2.68 14.89
N ILE A 119 8.15 -3.64 14.41
CA ILE A 119 8.07 -4.20 13.05
C ILE A 119 7.69 -5.67 13.18
N LEU A 120 6.51 -6.03 12.69
CA LEU A 120 6.02 -7.41 12.71
C LEU A 120 6.65 -8.20 11.56
N VAL A 121 7.37 -9.26 11.90
CA VAL A 121 8.01 -10.17 10.95
C VAL A 121 7.27 -11.50 10.93
N ARG A 122 6.83 -11.93 9.75
CA ARG A 122 6.06 -13.18 9.56
C ARG A 122 6.52 -13.94 8.32
N VAL A 123 6.18 -15.23 8.25
CA VAL A 123 6.38 -16.00 7.02
C VAL A 123 5.41 -15.50 5.95
N ASN A 124 4.12 -15.55 6.30
CA ASN A 124 2.95 -15.00 5.61
C ASN A 124 2.04 -14.35 6.67
N THR A 125 1.15 -13.45 6.25
CA THR A 125 0.06 -12.95 7.09
C THR A 125 -1.24 -13.71 6.82
N SER A 126 -2.10 -13.75 7.83
CA SER A 126 -3.43 -14.35 7.81
C SER A 126 -4.44 -13.40 8.45
N PRO A 127 -5.76 -13.64 8.32
CA PRO A 127 -6.78 -12.82 8.99
C PRO A 127 -6.61 -12.73 10.52
N GLU A 128 -6.00 -13.74 11.15
CA GLU A 128 -5.72 -13.78 12.58
C GLU A 128 -4.64 -12.77 13.00
N ASP A 129 -3.83 -12.29 12.04
CA ASP A 129 -2.73 -11.37 12.30
C ASP A 129 -3.15 -9.89 12.30
N VAL A 130 -4.41 -9.59 11.95
CA VAL A 130 -4.91 -8.22 11.76
C VAL A 130 -4.63 -7.32 12.97
N GLY A 131 -4.87 -7.79 14.20
CA GLY A 131 -4.60 -7.01 15.40
C GLY A 131 -3.13 -6.59 15.53
N GLY A 132 -2.21 -7.55 15.35
CA GLY A 132 -0.77 -7.30 15.35
C GLY A 132 -0.30 -6.43 14.17
N MET A 133 -0.93 -6.57 13.00
CA MET A 133 -0.66 -5.71 11.84
C MET A 133 -1.01 -4.25 12.13
N TRP A 134 -2.14 -3.99 12.76
CA TRP A 134 -2.56 -2.64 13.18
C TRP A 134 -1.70 -2.05 14.29
N ALA A 135 -1.23 -2.88 15.22
CA ALA A 135 -0.35 -2.45 16.30
C ALA A 135 1.06 -2.07 15.83
N SER A 136 1.50 -2.59 14.68
CA SER A 136 2.86 -2.44 14.18
C SER A 136 3.04 -1.19 13.31
N SER A 137 4.23 -0.60 13.37
CA SER A 137 4.62 0.52 12.50
C SER A 137 5.02 0.05 11.10
N GLY A 138 5.37 -1.22 10.94
CA GLY A 138 5.70 -1.84 9.66
C GLY A 138 5.60 -3.36 9.71
N ILE A 139 5.49 -3.98 8.54
CA ILE A 139 5.33 -5.43 8.39
C ILE A 139 6.37 -5.94 7.38
N LEU A 140 7.04 -7.05 7.70
CA LEU A 140 7.96 -7.75 6.82
C LEU A 140 7.52 -9.21 6.69
N THR A 141 7.28 -9.67 5.46
CA THR A 141 6.98 -11.07 5.18
C THR A 141 8.09 -11.74 4.37
N SER A 142 8.30 -13.03 4.61
CA SER A 142 9.25 -13.82 3.79
C SER A 142 8.66 -14.27 2.45
N LYS A 143 7.33 -14.31 2.38
CA LYS A 143 6.53 -14.79 1.25
C LYS A 143 5.32 -13.85 1.07
N GLY A 144 4.70 -13.89 -0.10
CA GLY A 144 3.55 -13.09 -0.50
C GLY A 144 2.36 -13.96 -0.86
#